data_AF-A0A9D1B3X9-F1
#
_entry.id   AF-A0A9D1B3X9-F1
#
_cell.length_a   1.000
_cell.length_b   1.000
_cell.length_c   1.000
_cell.angle_alpha   90.00
_cell.angle_beta   90.00
_cell.angle_gamma   90.00
#
_symmetry.space_group_name_H-M   'P 1'
#
loop_
_entity.id
_entity.type
_entity.pdbx_description
1 polymer ?
#
loop_
_entity_poly.entity_id
_entity_poly.type
_entity_poly.pdbx_seq_one_letter_code
_entity_poly.pdbx_strand_id
1 'polypeptide(L)'
;MLDEFLHEPRIAYFSMEIALQSDIPTYSGGLGVLAGDTMRSAADLELPMVAVTLVSRQGYFRQRIVDDGRQVEEPDPWQPEHFATPLEAKIALPIEGRTVWVG
;
A
#
# COMPACT_ATOMS: atom_id res chain seq x y z
N MET A 1 31.27 21.74 -5.38
CA MET A 1 30.32 22.88 -5.25
C MET A 1 28.95 22.57 -5.88
N LEU A 2 28.56 21.30 -5.93
CA LEU A 2 27.20 20.82 -6.19
C LEU A 2 26.75 19.84 -5.10
N ASP A 3 27.69 19.30 -4.32
CA ASP A 3 27.43 18.38 -3.22
C ASP A 3 26.58 18.98 -2.09
N GLU A 4 26.64 20.30 -1.90
CA GLU A 4 25.88 21.05 -0.87
C GLU A 4 24.35 21.07 -1.12
N PHE A 5 23.92 20.67 -2.32
CA PHE A 5 22.52 20.58 -2.73
C PHE A 5 22.04 19.13 -2.95
N LEU A 6 22.87 18.12 -2.62
CA LEU A 6 22.48 16.71 -2.58
C LEU A 6 21.89 16.29 -1.22
N HIS A 7 21.50 17.24 -0.37
CA HIS A 7 21.48 17.08 1.09
C HIS A 7 20.20 16.51 1.73
N GLU A 8 19.14 16.26 0.98
CA GLU A 8 17.93 15.60 1.50
C GLU A 8 17.77 14.19 0.90
N PRO A 9 17.93 13.12 1.70
CA PRO A 9 17.74 11.76 1.21
C PRO A 9 16.27 11.56 0.83
N ARG A 10 16.01 11.27 -0.45
CA ARG A 10 14.68 10.85 -0.93
C ARG A 10 14.42 9.42 -0.49
N ILE A 11 13.29 9.18 0.16
CA ILE A 11 12.97 7.89 0.76
C ILE A 11 11.90 7.19 -0.07
N ALA A 12 12.16 5.96 -0.49
CA ALA A 12 11.14 5.06 -1.01
C ALA A 12 10.84 4.00 0.04
N TYR A 13 9.66 4.07 0.66
CA TYR A 13 9.23 3.15 1.71
C TYR A 13 8.36 2.05 1.10
N PHE A 14 8.93 0.83 1.00
CA PHE A 14 8.22 -0.32 0.47
C PHE A 14 7.64 -1.15 1.62
N SER A 15 6.34 -1.40 1.57
CA SER A 15 5.66 -2.32 2.47
C SER A 15 4.58 -3.09 1.74
N MET A 16 4.38 -4.35 2.12
CA MET A 16 3.29 -5.15 1.59
C MET A 16 1.92 -4.64 2.05
N GLU A 17 1.88 -3.87 3.12
CA GLU A 17 0.67 -3.32 3.71
C GLU A 17 0.89 -1.88 4.20
N ILE A 18 -0.11 -1.01 4.04
CA ILE A 18 -0.13 0.34 4.62
C ILE A 18 -1.56 0.67 5.04
N ALA A 19 -1.76 1.01 6.32
CA ALA A 19 -3.04 1.48 6.85
C ALA A 19 -3.15 3.00 6.66
N LEU A 20 -3.78 3.43 5.55
CA LEU A 20 -3.99 4.85 5.25
C LEU A 20 -5.30 5.39 5.85
N GLN A 21 -6.39 4.64 5.67
CA GLN A 21 -7.71 4.92 6.21
C GLN A 21 -8.50 3.61 6.27
N SER A 22 -9.57 3.57 7.07
CA SER A 22 -10.39 2.36 7.26
C SER A 22 -10.98 1.80 5.97
N ASP A 23 -11.28 2.69 5.01
CA ASP A 23 -12.00 2.34 3.78
C ASP A 23 -11.05 1.96 2.63
N ILE A 24 -9.74 1.99 2.88
CA ILE A 24 -8.70 1.49 1.97
C ILE A 24 -8.16 0.17 2.55
N PRO A 25 -8.63 -1.00 2.05
CA PRO A 25 -8.24 -2.31 2.57
C PRO A 25 -6.88 -2.78 2.02
N THR A 26 -5.84 -1.99 2.28
CA THR A 26 -4.43 -2.29 1.93
C THR A 26 -3.61 -2.76 3.15
N TYR A 27 -4.28 -3.21 4.21
CA TYR A 27 -3.64 -3.76 5.41
C TYR A 27 -4.51 -4.82 6.09
N SER A 28 -3.86 -5.67 6.88
CA SER A 28 -4.51 -6.78 7.60
C SER A 28 -4.20 -6.80 9.10
N GLY A 29 -3.15 -6.11 9.53
CA GLY A 29 -2.74 -6.12 10.93
C GLY A 29 -1.59 -5.17 11.26
N GLY A 30 -0.76 -5.58 12.21
CA GLY A 30 0.25 -4.72 12.84
C GLY A 30 1.30 -4.15 11.87
N LEU A 31 1.66 -4.88 10.81
CA LEU A 31 2.59 -4.39 9.79
C LEU A 31 2.03 -3.14 9.09
N GLY A 32 0.80 -3.22 8.59
CA GLY A 32 0.18 -2.10 7.90
C GLY A 32 -0.11 -0.93 8.83
N VAL A 33 -0.49 -1.19 10.09
CA VAL A 33 -0.67 -0.13 11.10
C VAL A 33 0.65 0.61 11.35
N LEU A 34 1.75 -0.13 11.58
CA LEU A 34 3.07 0.47 11.76
C LEU A 34 3.53 1.27 10.53
N ALA A 35 3.29 0.73 9.33
CA ALA A 35 3.59 1.44 8.08
C ALA A 35 2.75 2.72 7.94
N GLY A 36 1.46 2.68 8.30
CA GLY A 36 0.59 3.86 8.34
C GLY A 36 1.08 4.94 9.30
N ASP A 37 1.43 4.55 10.53
CA ASP A 37 1.99 5.46 11.54
C ASP A 37 3.34 6.04 11.11
N THR A 38 4.16 5.24 10.41
CA THR A 38 5.43 5.69 9.82
C THR A 38 5.16 6.76 8.75
N MET A 39 4.19 6.52 7.85
CA MET A 39 3.82 7.49 6.81
C MET A 39 3.27 8.78 7.41
N ARG A 40 2.44 8.68 8.45
CA ARG A 40 1.91 9.85 9.15
C ARG A 40 3.02 10.66 9.80
N SER A 41 3.93 10.00 10.51
CA SER A 41 5.08 10.67 11.14
C SER A 41 5.99 11.32 10.10
N ALA A 42 6.21 10.67 8.95
CA ALA A 42 6.99 11.23 7.85
C ALA A 42 6.32 12.47 7.25
N ALA A 43 4.99 12.49 7.14
CA ALA A 43 4.23 13.65 6.69
C ALA A 43 4.28 14.81 7.69
N ASP A 44 4.13 14.52 9.00
CA ASP A 44 4.23 15.52 10.08
C ASP A 44 5.63 16.17 10.14
N LEU A 45 6.67 15.44 9.72
CA LEU A 45 8.06 15.90 9.64
C LEU A 45 8.45 16.45 8.26
N GLU A 46 7.52 16.51 7.30
CA GLU A 46 7.73 16.98 5.93
C GLU A 46 8.89 16.24 5.21
N LEU A 47 9.08 14.95 5.48
CA LEU A 47 10.15 14.18 4.86
C LEU A 47 9.88 13.93 3.37
N PRO A 48 10.91 14.00 2.50
CA PRO A 48 10.77 13.72 1.07
C PRO A 48 10.63 12.21 0.81
N MET A 49 9.45 11.65 1.10
CA MET A 49 9.15 10.22 1.08
C MET A 49 8.02 9.85 0.10
N VAL A 50 8.17 8.72 -0.56
CA VAL A 50 7.11 8.03 -1.32
C VAL A 50 6.89 6.64 -0.75
N ALA A 51 5.63 6.28 -0.49
CA ALA A 51 5.25 4.94 -0.07
C ALA A 51 4.85 4.09 -1.28
N VAL A 52 5.25 2.82 -1.28
CA VAL A 52 4.89 1.86 -2.31
C VAL A 52 4.29 0.63 -1.64
N THR A 53 3.07 0.26 -2.06
CA THR A 53 2.36 -0.92 -1.56
C THR A 53 1.55 -1.59 -2.66
N LEU A 54 1.02 -2.77 -2.35
CA LEU A 54 0.18 -3.54 -3.27
C LEU A 54 -1.28 -3.16 -3.08
N VAL A 55 -1.99 -3.01 -4.20
CA VAL A 55 -3.41 -2.67 -4.24
C VAL A 55 -4.18 -3.89 -4.74
N SER A 56 -4.59 -4.77 -3.83
CA SER A 56 -5.43 -5.92 -4.16
C SER A 56 -6.90 -5.50 -4.24
N ARG A 57 -7.54 -5.65 -5.39
CA ARG A 57 -8.97 -5.30 -5.57
C ARG A 57 -9.94 -6.17 -4.78
N GLN A 58 -9.50 -7.32 -4.30
CA GLN A 58 -10.31 -8.22 -3.46
C GLN A 58 -10.24 -7.86 -1.97
N GLY A 59 -9.53 -6.79 -1.63
CA GLY A 59 -9.23 -6.43 -0.24
C GLY A 59 -8.37 -7.50 0.43
N TYR A 60 -8.46 -7.57 1.76
CA TYR A 60 -7.89 -8.65 2.55
C TYR A 60 -8.87 -9.83 2.62
N PHE A 61 -9.89 -9.73 3.47
CA PHE A 61 -11.12 -10.50 3.44
C PHE A 61 -12.09 -9.91 4.47
N ARG A 62 -13.38 -10.18 4.31
CA ARG A 62 -14.40 -9.91 5.31
C ARG A 62 -14.59 -11.15 6.18
N GLN A 63 -14.33 -11.00 7.48
CA GLN A 63 -14.56 -12.06 8.46
C GLN A 63 -16.05 -12.14 8.80
N ARG A 64 -16.63 -13.35 8.76
CA ARG A 64 -17.95 -13.64 9.31
C ARG A 64 -17.88 -14.84 10.23
N ILE A 65 -18.49 -14.73 11.42
CA ILE A 65 -18.66 -15.84 12.34
C ILE A 65 -20.05 -16.44 12.10
N VAL A 66 -20.11 -17.74 11.82
CA VAL A 66 -21.38 -18.49 11.63
C VAL A 66 -21.94 -18.95 12.98
N ASP A 67 -23.21 -19.40 12.97
CA ASP A 67 -23.95 -19.83 14.16
C ASP A 67 -23.25 -20.92 15.00
N ASP A 68 -22.40 -21.74 14.37
CA ASP A 68 -21.62 -22.78 15.05
C ASP A 68 -20.25 -22.30 15.59
N GLY A 69 -20.00 -20.98 15.53
CA GLY A 69 -18.79 -20.33 16.03
C GLY A 69 -17.58 -20.42 15.10
N ARG A 70 -17.68 -21.07 13.94
CA ARG A 70 -16.60 -21.09 12.96
C ARG A 70 -16.46 -19.74 12.25
N GLN A 71 -15.21 -19.41 11.89
CA GLN A 71 -14.91 -18.31 11.00
C GLN A 71 -15.08 -18.74 9.54
N VAL A 72 -15.68 -17.86 8.74
CA VAL A 72 -15.75 -17.94 7.28
C VAL A 72 -15.18 -16.64 6.71
N GLU A 73 -14.43 -16.78 5.61
CA GLU A 73 -13.85 -15.68 4.86
C GLU A 73 -14.70 -15.39 3.63
N GLU A 74 -15.02 -14.11 3.43
CA GLU A 74 -15.74 -13.62 2.25
C GLU A 74 -14.87 -12.58 1.53
N PRO A 75 -14.90 -12.50 0.19
CA PRO A 75 -14.22 -11.43 -0.53
C PRO A 75 -14.70 -10.06 -0.06
N ASP A 76 -13.79 -9.09 0.01
CA ASP A 76 -14.11 -7.70 0.36
C ASP A 76 -13.69 -6.76 -0.78
N PRO A 77 -14.39 -6.81 -1.92
CA PRO A 77 -13.99 -6.07 -3.09
C PRO A 77 -14.18 -4.56 -2.90
N TRP A 78 -13.22 -3.79 -3.40
CA TRP A 78 -13.25 -2.33 -3.34
C TRP A 78 -12.79 -1.71 -4.67
N GLN A 79 -12.97 -0.40 -4.79
CA GLN A 79 -12.63 0.38 -5.99
C GLN A 79 -11.55 1.41 -5.63
N PRO A 80 -10.25 1.06 -5.83
CA PRO A 80 -9.12 1.98 -5.71
C PRO A 80 -9.33 3.33 -6.40
N GLU A 81 -10.07 3.35 -7.51
CA GLU A 81 -10.39 4.54 -8.30
C GLU A 81 -11.16 5.60 -7.51
N HIS A 82 -11.87 5.21 -6.45
CA HIS A 82 -12.55 6.17 -5.57
C HIS A 82 -11.58 6.94 -4.66
N PHE A 83 -10.35 6.45 -4.50
CA PHE A 83 -9.36 6.97 -3.55
C PHE A 83 -8.06 7.43 -4.21
N ALA A 84 -7.78 6.98 -5.43
CA ALA A 84 -6.52 7.22 -6.11
C ALA A 84 -6.73 7.59 -7.58
N THR A 85 -5.83 8.44 -8.09
CA THR A 85 -5.74 8.76 -9.51
C THR A 85 -4.64 7.91 -10.14
N PRO A 86 -4.89 7.24 -11.28
CA PRO A 86 -3.86 6.49 -11.97
C PRO A 86 -2.75 7.42 -12.46
N LEU A 87 -1.50 7.00 -12.27
CA LEU A 87 -0.36 7.67 -12.89
C LEU A 87 -0.25 7.25 -14.37
N GLU A 88 0.13 8.18 -15.24
CA GLU A 88 0.48 7.88 -16.64
C GLU A 88 1.87 7.21 -16.73
N ALA A 89 2.11 6.19 -15.91
CA ALA A 89 3.36 5.47 -15.81
C ALA A 89 3.08 3.98 -15.62
N LYS A 90 3.75 3.15 -16.42
CA LYS A 90 3.75 1.69 -16.28
C LYS A 90 5.17 1.16 -16.34
N ILE A 91 5.45 0.13 -15.53
CA ILE A 91 6.75 -0.52 -15.46
C ILE A 91 6.58 -1.98 -15.92
N ALA A 92 7.46 -2.42 -16.81
CA ALA A 92 7.54 -3.82 -17.24
C ALA A 92 8.52 -4.59 -16.33
N LEU A 93 8.04 -5.65 -15.71
CA LEU A 93 8.84 -6.54 -14.85
C LEU A 93 8.89 -7.95 -15.47
N PRO A 94 10.07 -8.51 -15.76
CA PRO A 94 10.20 -9.90 -16.15
C PRO A 94 10.02 -10.81 -14.91
N ILE A 95 8.98 -11.62 -14.90
CA ILE A 95 8.67 -12.58 -13.83
C ILE A 95 8.42 -13.95 -14.46
N GLU A 96 9.22 -14.96 -14.09
CA GLU A 96 9.07 -16.34 -14.59
C GLU A 96 9.02 -16.41 -16.14
N GLY A 97 9.90 -15.66 -16.82
CA GLY A 97 9.96 -15.61 -18.28
C GLY A 97 8.81 -14.84 -18.96
N ARG A 98 7.93 -14.19 -18.19
CA ARG A 98 6.80 -13.39 -18.69
C ARG A 98 6.98 -11.93 -18.33
N THR A 99 6.57 -11.03 -19.23
CA THR A 99 6.50 -9.59 -18.92
C THR A 99 5.21 -9.28 -18.18
N VAL A 100 5.32 -8.74 -16.97
CA VAL A 100 4.21 -8.24 -16.15
C VAL A 100 4.25 -6.72 -16.15
N TRP A 101 3.12 -6.07 -16.42
CA TRP A 101 3.00 -4.61 -16.38
C TRP A 101 2.39 -4.17 -15.06
N VAL A 102 3.06 -3.23 -14.38
CA VAL A 102 2.59 -2.60 -13.13
C VAL A 102 2.34 -1.12 -13.39
N GLY A 103 1.11 -0.67 -13.17
CA GLY A 103 0.67 0.71 -13.39
C GLY A 103 -0.71 0.80 -14.02
#